data_AF-A0ABD0R194-F1
#
_entry.id   AF-A0ABD0R194-F1
#
_cell.length_a   1.000
_cell.length_b   1.000
_cell.length_c   1.000
_cell.angle_alpha   90.00
_cell.angle_beta   90.00
_cell.angle_gamma   90.00
#
_symmetry.space_group_name_H-M   'P 1'
#
loop_
_entity.id
_entity.type
_entity.pdbx_description
1 polymer ?
#
loop_
_entity_poly.entity_id
_entity_poly.type
_entity_poly.pdbx_seq_one_letter_code
_entity_poly.pdbx_strand_id
1 'polypeptide(L)'
;MSAVEGFGKALVIITGASKGFGRALALSMAPRLAEGSALILAARSDDKLQELKAELSCGESGLTVRCVAADLGCQAGVDRVITEIRDVDPDIDHLLLFNNA
;
A
#
# COMPACT_ATOMS: atom_id res chain seq x y z
N MET A 1 -28.64 4.68 3.78
CA MET A 1 -27.44 4.46 2.95
C MET A 1 -26.66 3.35 3.62
N SER A 2 -26.53 2.18 3.00
CA SER A 2 -25.65 1.13 3.50
C SER A 2 -24.25 1.74 3.56
N ALA A 3 -23.64 1.78 4.75
CA ALA A 3 -22.21 1.98 4.82
C ALA A 3 -21.60 0.91 3.91
N VAL A 4 -20.81 1.32 2.92
CA VAL A 4 -19.97 0.36 2.21
C VAL A 4 -19.09 -0.24 3.29
N GLU A 5 -19.19 -1.54 3.54
CA GLU A 5 -18.31 -2.21 4.50
C GLU A 5 -16.87 -1.92 4.08
N GLY A 6 -16.14 -1.22 4.95
CA GLY A 6 -14.70 -0.99 4.77
C GLY A 6 -13.96 -2.32 4.85
N PHE A 7 -12.70 -2.34 4.43
CA PHE A 7 -11.89 -3.57 4.43
C PHE A 7 -11.37 -3.98 5.81
N GLY A 8 -11.96 -3.47 6.91
CA GLY A 8 -11.42 -3.66 8.26
C GLY A 8 -9.99 -3.14 8.41
N LYS A 9 -9.27 -3.65 9.42
CA LYS A 9 -7.83 -3.40 9.59
C LYS A 9 -7.08 -4.32 8.62
N ALA A 10 -6.44 -3.75 7.61
CA ALA A 10 -5.88 -4.53 6.52
C ALA A 10 -4.43 -4.16 6.18
N LEU A 11 -3.68 -5.15 5.71
CA LEU A 11 -2.44 -4.95 4.98
C LEU A 11 -2.73 -5.00 3.47
N VAL A 12 -2.52 -3.88 2.80
CA VAL A 12 -2.68 -3.76 1.35
C VAL A 12 -1.33 -3.59 0.69
N ILE A 13 -1.03 -4.42 -0.29
CA ILE A 13 0.22 -4.37 -1.06
C ILE A 13 -0.15 -4.10 -2.51
N ILE A 14 0.31 -2.98 -3.06
CA ILE A 14 0.09 -2.61 -4.45
C ILE A 14 1.45 -2.55 -5.15
N THR A 15 1.64 -3.43 -6.12
CA THR A 15 2.81 -3.38 -7.00
C THR A 15 2.52 -2.53 -8.24
N GLY A 16 3.57 -1.94 -8.83
CA GLY A 16 3.45 -0.91 -9.86
C GLY A 16 2.65 0.32 -9.43
N ALA A 17 2.70 0.66 -8.14
CA ALA A 17 1.87 1.72 -7.54
C ALA A 17 2.19 3.15 -8.04
N SER A 18 3.38 3.36 -8.61
CA SER A 18 3.87 4.71 -9.00
C SER A 18 3.01 5.46 -10.02
N LYS A 19 2.16 4.78 -10.82
CA LYS A 19 1.36 5.42 -11.88
C LYS A 19 0.17 4.56 -12.31
N GLY A 20 -0.67 5.13 -13.18
CA GLY A 20 -1.74 4.39 -13.85
C GLY A 20 -2.72 3.75 -12.86
N PHE A 21 -3.09 2.50 -13.13
CA PHE A 21 -4.07 1.77 -12.32
C PHE A 21 -3.62 1.60 -10.86
N GLY A 22 -2.37 1.20 -10.61
CA GLY A 22 -1.86 1.02 -9.24
C GLY A 22 -1.96 2.29 -8.39
N ARG A 23 -1.62 3.44 -8.98
CA ARG A 23 -1.76 4.76 -8.33
C ARG A 23 -3.22 5.09 -8.04
N ALA A 24 -4.09 4.95 -9.04
CA ALA A 24 -5.52 5.23 -8.89
C ALA A 24 -6.17 4.33 -7.83
N LEU A 25 -5.76 3.06 -7.79
CA LEU A 25 -6.21 2.08 -6.80
C LEU A 25 -5.78 2.49 -5.39
N ALA A 26 -4.51 2.86 -5.19
CA ALA A 26 -3.99 3.31 -3.89
C ALA A 26 -4.83 4.48 -3.33
N LEU A 27 -5.07 5.50 -4.16
CA LEU A 27 -5.89 6.67 -3.80
C LEU A 27 -7.35 6.30 -3.49
N SER A 28 -7.91 5.35 -4.23
CA SER A 28 -9.32 4.94 -4.07
C SER A 28 -9.54 4.01 -2.87
N MET A 29 -8.51 3.25 -2.49
CA MET A 29 -8.56 2.29 -1.39
C MET A 29 -8.24 2.91 -0.04
N ALA A 30 -7.28 3.83 0.05
CA ALA A 30 -6.85 4.40 1.33
C ALA A 30 -8.01 4.92 2.22
N PRO A 31 -9.05 5.61 1.68
CA PRO A 31 -10.19 6.06 2.50
C PRO A 31 -11.10 4.93 3.02
N ARG A 32 -10.89 3.69 2.58
CA ARG A 32 -11.70 2.51 2.93
C ARG A 32 -11.00 1.57 3.91
N LEU A 33 -9.78 1.93 4.33
CA LEU A 33 -8.99 1.18 5.29
C LEU A 33 -9.23 1.72 6.69
N ALA A 34 -9.39 0.82 7.66
CA ALA A 34 -9.56 1.21 9.06
C ALA A 34 -8.22 1.68 9.67
N GLU A 35 -8.30 2.35 10.81
CA GLU A 35 -7.14 2.69 11.63
C GLU A 35 -6.29 1.44 11.93
N GLY A 36 -4.96 1.60 11.95
CA GLY A 36 -4.02 0.50 12.14
C GLY A 36 -3.78 -0.34 10.87
N SER A 37 -4.42 0.00 9.75
CA SER A 37 -4.08 -0.60 8.45
C SER A 37 -2.71 -0.15 7.96
N ALA A 38 -2.15 -0.92 7.03
CA ALA A 38 -0.92 -0.58 6.32
C ALA A 38 -1.09 -0.70 4.81
N LEU A 39 -0.53 0.27 4.08
CA LEU A 39 -0.49 0.30 2.62
C LEU A 39 0.97 0.32 2.16
N ILE A 40 1.39 -0.76 1.51
CA ILE A 40 2.72 -0.92 0.92
C ILE A 40 2.64 -0.63 -0.58
N LEU A 41 3.36 0.40 -1.02
CA LEU A 41 3.43 0.87 -2.40
C LEU A 41 4.77 0.46 -2.99
N ALA A 42 4.77 -0.51 -3.91
CA ALA A 42 5.99 -1.00 -4.55
C ALA A 42 6.07 -0.58 -6.02
N ALA A 43 7.20 -0.02 -6.44
CA ALA A 43 7.52 0.30 -7.84
C ALA A 43 9.01 0.63 -7.98
N ARG A 44 9.50 0.81 -9.21
CA ARG A 44 10.91 1.20 -9.47
C ARG A 44 11.21 2.69 -9.18
N SER A 45 10.23 3.56 -9.34
CA SER A 45 10.38 5.02 -9.23
C SER A 45 10.07 5.51 -7.82
N ASP A 46 11.09 5.65 -6.97
CA ASP A 46 10.93 6.12 -5.58
C ASP A 46 10.30 7.51 -5.50
N ASP A 47 10.77 8.44 -6.35
CA ASP A 47 10.25 9.79 -6.50
C ASP A 47 8.72 9.81 -6.61
N LYS A 48 8.17 8.99 -7.51
CA LYS A 48 6.72 8.89 -7.73
C LYS A 48 5.98 8.19 -6.59
N LEU A 49 6.63 7.26 -5.89
CA LEU A 49 6.07 6.64 -4.70
C LEU A 49 5.96 7.64 -3.55
N GLN A 50 6.96 8.50 -3.37
CA GLN A 50 6.93 9.55 -2.35
C GLN A 50 5.89 10.62 -2.67
N GLU A 51 5.73 11.02 -3.94
CA GLU A 51 4.64 11.89 -4.39
C GLU A 51 3.27 11.30 -4.04
N LEU A 52 3.04 10.03 -4.40
CA LEU A 52 1.80 9.33 -4.07
C LEU A 52 1.58 9.24 -2.55
N LYS A 53 2.63 8.94 -1.77
CA LYS A 53 2.53 8.91 -0.32
C LYS A 53 2.16 10.27 0.27
N ALA A 54 2.70 11.37 -0.26
CA ALA A 54 2.34 12.72 0.19
C ALA A 54 0.86 13.02 -0.06
N GLU A 55 0.32 12.61 -1.21
CA GLU A 55 -1.11 12.74 -1.52
C GLU A 55 -2.00 11.90 -0.59
N LEU A 56 -1.54 10.69 -0.24
CA LEU A 56 -2.22 9.79 0.68
C LEU A 56 -2.15 10.24 2.15
N SER A 57 -1.12 11.00 2.52
CA SER A 57 -0.85 11.44 3.91
C SER A 57 -1.75 12.60 4.38
N CYS A 58 -2.81 12.92 3.63
CA CYS A 58 -3.77 13.96 3.99
C CYS A 58 -4.91 13.40 4.86
N GLY A 59 -4.64 13.05 6.12
CA GLY A 59 -5.71 12.80 7.11
C GLY A 59 -5.31 12.01 8.36
N GLU A 60 -6.06 12.22 9.44
CA GLU A 60 -5.98 11.53 10.75
C GLU A 60 -6.40 10.04 10.69
N SER A 61 -6.11 9.33 9.59
CA SER A 61 -6.65 8.00 9.31
C SER A 61 -5.96 6.85 10.05
N GLY A 62 -4.88 7.12 10.78
CA GLY A 62 -4.06 6.08 11.43
C GLY A 62 -3.50 5.04 10.44
N LEU A 63 -3.52 5.35 9.13
CA LEU A 63 -3.02 4.50 8.05
C LEU A 63 -1.51 4.63 7.93
N THR A 64 -0.81 3.50 7.98
CA THR A 64 0.64 3.46 7.72
C THR A 64 0.91 3.29 6.24
N VAL A 65 1.55 4.27 5.59
CA VAL A 65 1.95 4.17 4.17
C VAL A 65 3.47 3.95 4.05
N ARG A 66 3.87 2.85 3.43
CA ARG A 66 5.28 2.48 3.17
C ARG A 66 5.56 2.47 1.67
N CYS A 67 6.65 3.12 1.26
CA CYS A 67 7.11 3.13 -0.13
C CYS A 67 8.29 2.18 -0.26
N VAL A 68 8.23 1.28 -1.24
CA VAL A 68 9.29 0.30 -1.51
C VAL A 68 9.76 0.45 -2.94
N ALA A 69 10.84 1.21 -3.11
CA ALA A 69 11.55 1.31 -4.37
C ALA A 69 12.25 -0.02 -4.67
N ALA A 70 11.66 -0.83 -5.55
CA ALA A 70 12.12 -2.17 -5.84
C ALA A 70 11.77 -2.60 -7.27
N ASP A 71 12.64 -3.44 -7.84
CA ASP A 71 12.37 -4.16 -9.08
C ASP A 71 11.91 -5.59 -8.77
N LEU A 72 10.62 -5.87 -8.97
CA LEU A 72 10.03 -7.19 -8.70
C LEU A 72 10.41 -8.24 -9.75
N GLY A 73 11.12 -7.85 -10.82
CA GLY A 73 11.74 -8.80 -11.74
C GLY A 73 12.97 -9.52 -11.16
N CYS A 74 13.45 -9.13 -9.97
CA CYS A 74 14.62 -9.72 -9.33
C CYS A 74 14.34 -10.14 -7.88
N GLN A 75 15.04 -11.18 -7.42
CA GLN A 75 14.87 -11.73 -6.06
C GLN A 75 15.11 -10.67 -4.98
N ALA A 76 16.16 -9.85 -5.15
CA ALA A 76 16.49 -8.79 -4.19
C ALA A 76 15.36 -7.75 -4.05
N GLY A 77 14.62 -7.44 -5.12
CA GLY A 77 13.48 -6.54 -5.06
C GLY A 77 12.28 -7.16 -4.35
N VAL A 78 12.03 -8.45 -4.57
CA VAL A 78 11.01 -9.21 -3.83
C VAL A 78 11.34 -9.26 -2.34
N ASP A 79 12.60 -9.57 -1.98
CA ASP A 79 13.06 -9.66 -0.59
C ASP A 79 12.90 -8.32 0.15
N ARG A 80 13.11 -7.20 -0.56
CA ARG A 80 12.91 -5.86 0.00
C ARG A 80 11.44 -5.60 0.36
N VAL A 81 10.51 -6.00 -0.50
CA VAL A 81 9.07 -5.90 -0.20
C VAL A 81 8.66 -6.82 0.96
N ILE A 82 9.18 -8.05 0.99
CA ILE A 82 8.93 -9.00 2.07
C ILE A 82 9.41 -8.46 3.42
N THR A 83 10.56 -7.77 3.44
CA THR A 83 11.10 -7.16 4.65
C THR A 83 10.13 -6.11 5.21
N GLU A 84 9.62 -5.21 4.36
CA GLU A 84 8.66 -4.19 4.78
C GLU A 84 7.31 -4.78 5.23
N ILE A 85 6.88 -5.91 4.65
CA ILE A 85 5.69 -6.64 5.09
C ILE A 85 5.87 -7.18 6.51
N ARG A 86 7.05 -7.68 6.87
CA ARG A 86 7.32 -8.26 8.19
C ARG A 86 7.33 -7.23 9.32
N ASP A 87 7.54 -5.96 9.00
CA ASP A 87 7.54 -4.84 9.95
C ASP A 87 6.14 -4.24 10.16
N VAL A 88 5.09 -4.83 9.57
CA VAL A 88 3.70 -4.44 9.80
C VAL A 88 3.13 -5.23 10.99
N ASP A 89 2.23 -4.59 11.74
CA ASP A 89 1.48 -5.21 12.83
C ASP A 89 0.81 -6.52 12.37
N PRO A 90 1.04 -7.67 13.04
CA PRO A 90 0.42 -8.93 12.67
C PRO A 90 -1.09 -8.99 12.94
N ASP A 91 -1.64 -8.07 13.74
CA ASP A 91 -3.05 -7.98 14.05
C ASP A 91 -3.81 -7.31 12.89
N ILE A 92 -4.02 -8.04 11.80
CA ILE A 92 -4.80 -7.60 10.63
C ILE A 92 -5.93 -8.60 10.34
N ASP A 93 -7.09 -8.08 9.91
CA ASP A 93 -8.23 -8.89 9.48
C ASP A 93 -8.00 -9.47 8.08
N HIS A 94 -7.36 -8.67 7.22
CA HIS A 94 -7.26 -8.95 5.79
C HIS A 94 -5.89 -8.59 5.21
N LEU A 95 -5.43 -9.43 4.28
CA LEU A 95 -4.29 -9.15 3.41
C LEU A 95 -4.76 -9.08 1.96
N LEU A 96 -4.49 -7.95 1.29
CA LEU A 96 -4.84 -7.71 -0.10
C LEU A 96 -3.56 -7.47 -0.90
N LEU A 97 -3.29 -8.32 -1.90
CA LEU A 97 -2.15 -8.17 -2.82
C LEU A 97 -2.66 -7.87 -4.23
N PHE A 98 -2.29 -6.72 -4.76
CA PHE A 98 -2.51 -6.33 -6.15
C PHE A 98 -1.20 -6.45 -6.92
N ASN A 99 -1.03 -7.57 -7.61
CA ASN A 99 0.14 -7.81 -8.46
C ASN A 99 -0.04 -7.14 -9.83
N ASN A 100 0.42 -5.88 -9.92
CA ASN A 100 0.30 -5.00 -11.08
C ASN A 100 1.65 -4.31 -11.37
N ALA A 101 2.75 -5.07 -11.50
CA ALA A 101 4.11 -4.55 -11.71
C ALA A 101 4.73 -4.96 -13.05
#